data_AF-A0A1A6GZF7-F1
#
_entry.id   AF-A0A1A6GZF7-F1
#
_cell.length_a   1.000
_cell.length_b   1.000
_cell.length_c   1.000
_cell.angle_alpha   90.00
_cell.angle_beta   90.00
_cell.angle_gamma   90.00
#
_symmetry.space_group_name_H-M   'P 1'
#
loop_
_entity.id
_entity.type
_entity.pdbx_description
1 polymer ?
#
loop_
_entity_poly.entity_id
_entity_poly.type
_entity_poly.pdbx_seq_one_letter_code
_entity_poly.pdbx_strand_id
1 'polypeptide(L)' 'MSSARDASSRFPLHLLVWNNDYRQLEKELRGQDAEALDPRGRTLLHLAVSLGHLESARVLLRHKADFYMKL' A
#
# COMPACT_ATOMS: atom_id res chain seq x y z
N MET A 1 -10.73 -19.57 12.09
CA MET A 1 -11.39 -18.93 10.93
C MET A 1 -11.23 -17.43 11.09
N SER A 2 -10.13 -16.84 10.59
CA SER A 2 -9.99 -15.38 10.54
C SER A 2 -10.84 -14.88 9.38
N SER A 3 -11.89 -14.13 9.69
CA SER A 3 -12.79 -13.61 8.67
C SER A 3 -12.06 -12.60 7.79
N ALA A 4 -12.52 -12.39 6.55
CA ALA A 4 -11.95 -11.36 5.67
C ALA A 4 -11.92 -9.96 6.33
N ARG A 5 -12.79 -9.71 7.32
CA ARG A 5 -12.80 -8.51 8.17
C ARG A 5 -11.51 -8.34 9.01
N ASP A 6 -10.92 -9.44 9.48
CA ASP A 6 -9.69 -9.38 10.30
C ASP A 6 -8.45 -9.07 9.45
N ALA A 7 -8.46 -9.45 8.17
CA ALA A 7 -7.38 -9.09 7.26
C ALA A 7 -7.44 -7.59 6.93
N SER A 8 -8.62 -7.04 6.67
CA SER A 8 -8.78 -5.61 6.38
C SER A 8 -8.38 -4.72 7.57
N SER A 9 -8.65 -5.14 8.81
CA SER A 9 -8.24 -4.38 10.00
C SER A 9 -6.74 -4.44 10.27
N ARG A 10 -6.07 -5.55 9.92
CA ARG A 10 -4.61 -5.70 10.06
C ARG A 10 -3.80 -5.03 8.96
N PHE A 11 -4.36 -4.87 7.77
CA PHE A 11 -3.66 -4.33 6.60
C PHE A 11 -4.40 -3.13 5.99
N PRO A 12 -4.54 -2.02 6.74
CA PRO A 12 -5.34 -0.87 6.30
C PRO A 12 -4.79 -0.24 5.01
N LEU A 13 -3.46 -0.13 4.86
CA LEU A 13 -2.87 0.42 3.63
C LEU A 13 -3.08 -0.50 2.41
N HIS A 14 -3.02 -1.82 2.58
CA HIS A 14 -3.29 -2.77 1.50
C HIS A 14 -4.76 -2.69 1.04
N LEU A 15 -5.69 -2.42 1.95
CA LEU A 15 -7.10 -2.20 1.60
C LEU A 15 -7.27 -0.96 0.71
N LEU A 16 -6.55 0.13 1.01
CA LEU A 16 -6.58 1.33 0.16
C LEU A 16 -6.05 1.03 -1.25
N VAL A 17 -4.95 0.25 -1.35
CA VAL A 17 -4.41 -0.19 -2.65
C VAL A 17 -5.39 -1.11 -3.38
N TRP A 18 -6.02 -2.06 -2.66
CA TRP A 18 -7.02 -2.98 -3.22
C TRP A 18 -8.21 -2.24 -3.82
N ASN A 19 -8.63 -1.14 -3.20
CA ASN A 19 -9.73 -0.30 -3.69
C ASN A 19 -9.29 0.79 -4.67
N ASN A 20 -7.98 0.87 -4.97
CA ASN A 20 -7.36 1.98 -5.70
C ASN A 20 -7.67 3.37 -5.10
N ASP A 21 -7.86 3.46 -3.78
CA ASP A 21 -8.04 4.74 -3.07
C ASP A 21 -6.68 5.42 -2.87
N TYR A 22 -6.06 5.82 -3.98
CA TYR A 22 -4.73 6.40 -4.00
C TYR A 22 -4.66 7.76 -3.26
N ARG A 23 -5.79 8.47 -3.16
CA ARG A 23 -5.85 9.77 -2.47
C ARG A 23 -5.77 9.60 -0.96
N GLN A 24 -6.49 8.63 -0.40
CA GLN A 24 -6.34 8.31 1.00
C GLN A 24 -4.98 7.65 1.25
N LEU A 25 -4.54 6.76 0.36
CA LEU A 25 -3.23 6.13 0.44
C LEU A 25 -2.08 7.16 0.55
N GLU A 26 -2.10 8.21 -0.28
CA GLU A 26 -1.09 9.28 -0.25
C GLU A 26 -1.06 10.04 1.09
N LYS A 27 -2.21 10.22 1.75
CA LYS A 27 -2.28 10.87 3.06
C LYS A 27 -1.72 9.97 4.16
N GLU A 28 -2.11 8.70 4.14
CA GLU A 28 -1.75 7.73 5.19
C GLU A 28 -0.29 7.28 5.09
N LEU A 29 0.30 7.25 3.89
CA LEU A 29 1.70 6.87 3.71
C LEU A 29 2.70 7.82 4.38
N ARG A 30 2.32 9.08 4.65
CA ARG A 30 3.23 10.08 5.23
C ARG A 30 3.76 9.61 6.60
N GLY A 31 5.03 9.21 6.63
CA GLY A 31 5.71 8.76 7.84
C GLY A 31 5.53 7.28 8.17
N GLN A 32 4.97 6.49 7.25
CA GLN A 32 4.86 5.03 7.39
C GLN A 32 5.86 4.31 6.50
N ASP A 33 6.35 3.17 6.98
CA ASP A 33 7.17 2.26 6.18
C ASP A 33 6.26 1.48 5.20
N ALA A 34 6.48 1.68 3.90
CA ALA A 34 5.67 1.10 2.83
C ALA A 34 6.05 -0.36 2.50
N GLU A 35 7.00 -0.96 3.23
CA GLU A 35 7.48 -2.34 3.01
C GLU A 35 6.66 -3.42 3.74
N ALA A 36 5.55 -3.05 4.41
CA ALA A 36 4.68 -4.01 5.07
C ALA A 36 4.12 -5.06 4.09
N LEU A 37 4.16 -6.33 4.50
CA LEU A 37 3.70 -7.46 3.70
C LEU A 37 2.29 -7.90 4.10
N ASP A 38 1.43 -8.15 3.12
CA ASP A 38 0.11 -8.77 3.34
C ASP A 38 0.24 -10.28 3.67
N PRO A 39 -0.86 -10.99 4.00
CA PRO A 39 -0.81 -12.43 4.28
C PRO A 39 -0.32 -13.31 3.11
N ARG A 40 -0.20 -12.75 1.90
CA ARG A 40 0.35 -13.42 0.72
C ARG A 40 1.82 -13.03 0.46
N GLY A 41 2.46 -12.31 1.38
CA GLY A 41 3.83 -11.84 1.24
C GLY A 41 3.99 -10.69 0.25
N ARG A 42 2.93 -9.93 -0.05
CA ARG A 42 2.97 -8.83 -1.01
C ARG A 42 3.13 -7.48 -0.32
N THR A 43 4.04 -6.66 -0.82
CA THR A 43 4.09 -5.24 -0.48
C THR A 43 2.90 -4.52 -1.11
N LEU A 44 2.67 -3.27 -0.69
CA LEU A 44 1.69 -2.38 -1.31
C LEU A 44 1.93 -2.26 -2.84
N LEU A 45 3.19 -2.16 -3.26
CA LEU A 45 3.54 -2.03 -4.68
C LEU A 45 3.28 -3.32 -5.47
N HIS A 46 3.63 -4.49 -4.91
CA HIS A 46 3.31 -5.78 -5.53
C HIS A 46 1.79 -5.92 -5.75
N LEU A 47 1.00 -5.53 -4.75
CA LEU A 47 -0.45 -5.56 -4.84
C LEU A 47 -0.96 -4.62 -5.95
N ALA A 48 -0.52 -3.36 -5.97
CA ALA A 48 -0.94 -2.37 -6.95
C ALA A 48 -0.65 -2.82 -8.39
N VAL A 49 0.56 -3.36 -8.64
CA VAL A 49 0.96 -3.87 -9.96
C VAL A 49 0.11 -5.08 -10.35
N SER A 50 -0.12 -6.02 -9.44
CA SER A 50 -0.92 -7.22 -9.72
C SER A 50 -2.39 -6.93 -10.09
N LEU A 51 -2.92 -5.80 -9.61
CA LEU A 51 -4.28 -5.34 -9.89
C LEU A 51 -4.37 -4.34 -11.05
N GLY A 52 -3.24 -3.87 -11.59
CA GLY A 52 -3.21 -2.82 -12.61
C GLY A 52 -3.57 -1.41 -12.09
N HIS A 53 -3.45 -1.18 -10.78
CA HIS A 53 -3.82 0.06 -10.12
C HIS A 53 -2.70 1.10 -10.25
N LEU A 54 -2.62 1.72 -11.44
CA LEU A 54 -1.55 2.66 -11.82
C LEU A 54 -1.39 3.83 -10.85
N GLU A 55 -2.49 4.38 -10.36
CA GLU A 55 -2.44 5.58 -9.50
C GLU A 55 -1.93 5.26 -8.10
N SER A 56 -2.35 4.12 -7.55
CA SER A 56 -1.76 3.61 -6.31
C SER A 56 -0.27 3.27 -6.48
N ALA A 57 0.11 2.64 -7.59
CA ALA A 57 1.52 2.35 -7.89
C ALA A 57 2.36 3.64 -8.01
N ARG A 58 1.82 4.68 -8.65
CA ARG A 58 2.48 5.99 -8.77
C ARG A 58 2.71 6.65 -7.42
N VAL A 59 1.70 6.68 -6.55
CA VAL A 59 1.83 7.21 -5.17
C VAL A 59 2.92 6.45 -4.40
N LEU A 60 2.91 5.12 -4.46
CA LEU A 60 3.88 4.27 -3.77
C LEU A 60 5.31 4.48 -4.28
N LEU A 61 5.50 4.63 -5.60
CA LEU A 61 6.81 4.90 -6.20
C LEU A 61 7.35 6.29 -5.81
N ARG A 62 6.51 7.32 -5.78
CA ARG A 62 6.90 8.66 -5.32
C ARG A 62 7.33 8.63 -3.85
N HIS A 63 6.57 7.95 -3.01
CA HIS A 63 6.90 7.80 -1.59
C HIS A 63 8.27 7.11 -1.39
N LYS A 64 8.55 6.04 -2.15
CA LYS A 64 9.88 5.40 -2.13
C LYS A 64 10.99 6.35 -2.58
N ALA A 65 10.79 7.08 -3.67
CA ALA A 65 11.79 8.04 -4.17
C ALA A 65 12.08 9.15 -3.15
N ASP A 66 11.05 9.68 -2.48
CA ASP A 66 11.20 10.68 -1.43
C ASP A 66 11.95 10.14 -0.20
N PHE A 67 11.82 8.85 0.10
CA PHE A 67 12.55 8.18 1.17
C PHE A 67 14.06 8.08 0.84
N TYR A 68 14.41 7.67 -0.38
CA TYR A 68 15.82 7.54 -0.80
C TYR A 68 16.53 8.89 -1.02
N MET A 69 15.80 9.95 -1.37
CA MET A 69 16.37 11.30 -1.55
C MET A 69 16.58 12.07 -0.24
N LYS A 70 16.11 11.54 0.90
CA LYS A 70 16.26 12.14 2.24
C LYS A 70 17.38 11.54 3.10
N LEU A 71 18.04 10.51 2.59
CA LEU A 71 19.24 9.88 3.17
C LEU A 71 20.50 10.53 2.60
#